data_AF-A0A6J1BJL3-F1
#
_entry.id   AF-A0A6J1BJL3-F1
#
_cell.length_a   1.000
_cell.length_b   1.000
_cell.length_c   1.000
_cell.angle_alpha   90.00
_cell.angle_beta   90.00
_cell.angle_gamma   90.00
#
_symmetry.space_group_name_H-M   'P 1'
#
loop_
_entity.id
_entity.type
_entity.pdbx_description
1 polymer ?
#
loop_
_entity_poly.entity_id
_entity_poly.type
_entity_poly.pdbx_seq_one_letter_code
_entity_poly.pdbx_strand_id
1 'polypeptide(L)'
;MACYHDTTRKTSPEQPNFIAQLSQDNWPSVLFAMAGGVVLSLGNLSTQYAWAFVGLSVTEVITASITVVIGTTLNYFLDDKINRAEILFPGVGCFLIAVCLGSAVHSSNAADNKAKLNKLRKAGYSSASKEATTNKELEDLENGNGTTEKAKAGTADFLVELENRRAIKVFGKSTFIGLAITFFAGVCFSLFSPAFNLATNDQWHTLKEGVPKLVVYTAFFYFSVSCFVLALVLNITFLYRPVLDLPRSSFKAYLNDWNGRGWAFLAGLLCGFGNGLQFMGGQAAGYAAADAVQALPLVSTFWGILLFGEYRRSSRRTYILLGSMLFMFIVAVAVLMASSGHRK
;
A
#
# COMPACT_ATOMS: atom_id res chain seq x y z
N MET A 1 42.76 -37.81 37.13
CA MET A 1 42.74 -36.37 37.44
C MET A 1 42.39 -35.64 36.16
N ALA A 2 41.10 -35.49 35.88
CA ALA A 2 40.60 -34.85 34.65
C ALA A 2 40.15 -33.44 35.01
N CYS A 3 40.79 -32.46 34.41
CA CYS A 3 40.48 -31.04 34.56
C CYS A 3 39.16 -30.75 33.85
N TYR A 4 38.12 -30.38 34.62
CA TYR A 4 36.90 -29.80 34.08
C TYR A 4 37.22 -28.39 33.60
N HIS A 5 37.15 -28.18 32.28
CA HIS A 5 37.11 -26.83 31.71
C HIS A 5 35.75 -26.21 32.02
N ASP A 6 35.73 -25.36 33.05
CA ASP A 6 34.65 -24.41 33.30
C ASP A 6 34.58 -23.44 32.11
N THR A 7 33.55 -23.58 31.29
CA THR A 7 33.22 -22.65 30.21
C THR A 7 32.25 -21.63 30.76
N THR A 8 32.74 -20.69 31.57
CA THR A 8 32.04 -19.43 31.83
C THR A 8 31.99 -18.65 30.52
N ARG A 9 30.96 -18.93 29.72
CA ARG A 9 30.48 -18.07 28.64
C ARG A 9 30.27 -16.70 29.29
N LYS A 10 31.12 -15.72 28.99
CA LYS A 10 30.82 -14.31 29.25
C LYS A 10 29.49 -14.03 28.56
N THR A 11 28.40 -13.98 29.33
CA THR A 11 27.14 -13.45 28.88
C THR A 11 27.42 -12.00 28.47
N SER A 12 27.33 -11.71 27.17
CA SER A 12 26.99 -10.35 26.75
C SER A 12 25.83 -9.88 27.65
N PRO A 13 25.78 -8.62 28.10
CA PRO A 13 24.60 -8.13 28.81
C PRO A 13 23.39 -8.52 27.95
N GLU A 14 22.53 -9.40 28.50
CA GLU A 14 21.39 -9.92 27.75
C GLU A 14 20.64 -8.72 27.21
N GLN A 15 20.45 -8.66 25.88
CA GLN A 15 19.64 -7.60 25.30
C GLN A 15 18.30 -7.58 26.04
N PRO A 16 17.86 -6.41 26.54
CA PRO A 16 16.66 -6.35 27.34
C PRO A 16 15.48 -6.86 26.52
N ASN A 17 14.67 -7.71 27.15
CA ASN A 17 13.45 -8.21 26.54
C ASN A 17 12.42 -7.08 26.35
N PHE A 18 11.35 -7.38 25.61
CA PHE A 18 10.27 -6.45 25.31
C PHE A 18 9.79 -5.65 26.54
N ILE A 19 9.49 -6.34 27.65
CA ILE A 19 8.95 -5.70 28.86
C ILE A 19 9.97 -4.75 29.48
N ALA A 20 11.23 -5.16 29.56
CA ALA A 20 12.30 -4.33 30.09
C ALA A 20 12.52 -3.06 29.25
N GLN A 21 12.28 -3.12 27.94
CA GLN A 21 12.42 -1.96 27.05
C GLN A 21 11.27 -0.94 27.19
N LEU A 22 10.12 -1.31 27.77
CA LEU A 22 9.00 -0.38 27.96
C LEU A 22 9.28 0.69 29.02
N SER A 23 10.18 0.43 29.97
CA SER A 23 10.55 1.37 31.04
C SER A 23 11.87 2.09 30.80
N GLN A 24 12.54 1.85 29.66
CA GLN A 24 13.82 2.45 29.32
C GLN A 24 13.66 3.85 28.72
N ASP A 25 14.70 4.67 28.85
CA ASP A 25 14.77 6.00 28.23
C ASP A 25 15.19 5.91 26.75
N ASN A 26 14.33 5.28 25.94
CA ASN A 26 14.55 5.01 24.51
C ASN A 26 13.58 5.80 23.61
N TRP A 27 13.08 6.94 24.11
CA TRP A 27 12.09 7.78 23.44
C TRP A 27 12.42 8.17 22.00
N PRO A 28 13.66 8.54 21.63
CA PRO A 28 13.99 8.84 20.24
C PRO A 28 13.63 7.70 19.28
N SER A 29 13.99 6.46 19.62
CA SER A 29 13.64 5.27 18.85
C SER A 29 12.14 4.99 18.87
N VAL A 30 11.47 5.18 20.00
CA VAL A 30 10.00 5.06 20.10
C VAL A 30 9.31 6.03 19.14
N LEU A 31 9.77 7.30 19.10
CA LEU A 31 9.22 8.32 18.22
C LEU A 31 9.44 7.98 16.74
N PHE A 32 10.59 7.41 16.37
CA PHE A 32 10.81 6.92 15.01
C PHE A 32 9.87 5.76 14.65
N ALA A 33 9.65 4.80 15.56
CA ALA A 33 8.70 3.72 15.33
C ALA A 33 7.27 4.25 15.16
N MET A 34 6.86 5.20 16.01
CA MET A 34 5.55 5.85 15.90
C MET A 34 5.41 6.68 14.62
N ALA A 35 6.44 7.41 14.22
CA ALA A 35 6.45 8.15 12.96
C ALA A 35 6.27 7.20 11.76
N GLY A 36 6.93 6.04 11.78
CA GLY A 36 6.73 4.98 10.80
C GLY A 36 5.27 4.53 10.72
N GLY A 37 4.62 4.29 11.86
CA GLY A 37 3.23 3.84 11.89
C GLY A 37 2.25 4.91 11.40
N VAL A 38 2.51 6.18 11.73
CA VAL A 38 1.74 7.33 11.22
C VAL A 38 1.83 7.41 9.71
N VAL A 39 3.03 7.41 9.12
CA VAL A 39 3.17 7.56 7.67
C VAL A 39 2.65 6.33 6.92
N LEU A 40 2.83 5.10 7.43
CA LEU A 40 2.19 3.92 6.84
C LEU A 40 0.66 4.06 6.81
N SER A 41 0.06 4.50 7.91
CA SER A 41 -1.39 4.64 8.03
C SER A 41 -1.95 5.71 7.09
N LEU A 42 -1.25 6.85 6.96
CA LEU A 42 -1.59 7.88 5.98
C LEU A 42 -1.47 7.37 4.53
N GLY A 43 -0.43 6.60 4.24
CA GLY A 43 -0.23 5.96 2.94
C GLY A 43 -1.38 5.00 2.61
N ASN A 44 -1.71 4.08 3.53
CA ASN A 44 -2.79 3.10 3.37
C ASN A 44 -4.16 3.77 3.15
N LEU A 45 -4.46 4.82 3.90
CA LEU A 45 -5.69 5.58 3.74
C LEU A 45 -5.74 6.31 2.39
N SER A 46 -4.65 6.98 2.03
CA SER A 46 -4.56 7.74 0.77
C SER A 46 -4.68 6.82 -0.45
N THR A 47 -4.03 5.66 -0.41
CA THR A 47 -4.13 4.62 -1.44
C THR A 47 -5.56 4.16 -1.67
N GLN A 48 -6.36 3.96 -0.61
CA GLN A 48 -7.77 3.58 -0.75
C GLN A 48 -8.59 4.64 -1.51
N TYR A 49 -8.32 5.93 -1.27
CA TYR A 49 -8.95 7.00 -2.05
C TYR A 49 -8.42 7.03 -3.49
N ALA A 50 -7.12 6.83 -3.70
CA ALA A 50 -6.51 6.82 -5.02
C ALA A 50 -7.06 5.72 -5.94
N TRP A 51 -7.33 4.51 -5.41
CA TRP A 51 -7.93 3.41 -6.18
C TRP A 51 -9.24 3.81 -6.85
N ALA A 52 -10.05 4.65 -6.21
CA ALA A 52 -11.30 5.13 -6.80
C ALA A 52 -11.05 5.94 -8.08
N PHE A 53 -10.00 6.77 -8.12
CA PHE A 53 -9.72 7.69 -9.23
C PHE A 53 -8.90 7.07 -10.36
N VAL A 54 -7.81 6.37 -10.03
CA VAL A 54 -6.84 5.91 -11.04
C VAL A 54 -6.75 4.40 -11.19
N GLY A 55 -7.50 3.64 -10.36
CA GLY A 55 -7.58 2.18 -10.42
C GLY A 55 -6.50 1.48 -9.58
N LEU A 56 -6.70 0.17 -9.37
CA LEU A 56 -5.85 -0.65 -8.51
C LEU A 56 -4.44 -0.78 -9.10
N SER A 57 -4.36 -1.22 -10.37
CA SER A 57 -3.08 -1.50 -11.03
C SER A 57 -2.17 -0.26 -11.09
N VAL A 58 -2.71 0.92 -11.33
CA VAL A 58 -1.90 2.15 -11.49
C VAL A 58 -1.48 2.73 -10.16
N THR A 59 -2.39 2.73 -9.17
CA THR A 59 -2.07 3.21 -7.83
C THR A 59 -0.92 2.40 -7.24
N GLU A 60 -1.04 1.08 -7.23
CA GLU A 60 -0.04 0.18 -6.62
C GLU A 60 1.31 0.23 -7.34
N VAL A 61 1.29 0.36 -8.67
CA VAL A 61 2.53 0.54 -9.44
C VAL A 61 3.24 1.82 -8.99
N ILE A 62 2.57 2.97 -8.98
CA ILE A 62 3.20 4.25 -8.66
C ILE A 62 3.65 4.30 -7.19
N THR A 63 2.82 3.86 -6.24
CA THR A 63 3.17 3.89 -4.81
C THR A 63 4.35 2.98 -4.50
N ALA A 64 4.36 1.75 -5.03
CA ALA A 64 5.49 0.84 -4.85
C ALA A 64 6.77 1.40 -5.50
N SER A 65 6.64 2.17 -6.59
CA SER A 65 7.78 2.81 -7.25
C SER A 65 8.47 3.85 -6.41
N ILE A 66 7.68 4.75 -5.83
CA ILE A 66 8.19 5.79 -4.95
C ILE A 66 8.80 5.11 -3.71
N THR A 67 8.15 4.07 -3.18
CA THR A 67 8.67 3.27 -2.07
C THR A 67 10.01 2.63 -2.40
N VAL A 68 10.15 1.95 -3.54
CA VAL A 68 11.40 1.28 -3.93
C VAL A 68 12.49 2.29 -4.27
N VAL A 69 12.19 3.41 -4.90
CA VAL A 69 13.21 4.39 -5.27
C VAL A 69 13.71 5.15 -4.04
N ILE A 70 12.81 5.67 -3.22
CA ILE A 70 13.16 6.51 -2.07
C ILE A 70 13.49 5.62 -0.86
N GLY A 71 12.59 4.72 -0.48
CA GLY A 71 12.69 3.89 0.71
C GLY A 71 13.88 2.94 0.67
N THR A 72 14.06 2.19 -0.41
CA THR A 72 15.23 1.29 -0.58
C THR A 72 16.53 2.08 -0.58
N THR A 73 16.58 3.25 -1.22
CA THR A 73 17.80 4.07 -1.24
C THR A 73 18.15 4.60 0.15
N LEU A 74 17.17 5.12 0.89
CA LEU A 74 17.37 5.56 2.28
C LEU A 74 17.83 4.39 3.15
N ASN A 75 17.12 3.27 3.08
CA ASN A 75 17.47 2.07 3.84
C ASN A 75 18.83 1.50 3.47
N TYR A 76 19.27 1.62 2.21
CA TYR A 76 20.60 1.17 1.80
C TYR A 76 21.71 1.90 2.56
N PHE A 77 21.56 3.22 2.75
CA PHE A 77 22.51 4.00 3.54
C PHE A 77 22.33 3.81 5.05
N LEU A 78 21.08 3.64 5.53
CA LEU A 78 20.82 3.35 6.94
C LEU A 78 21.32 1.95 7.34
N ASP A 79 21.33 0.98 6.44
CA ASP A 79 21.85 -0.36 6.72
C ASP A 79 23.36 -0.48 6.45
N ASP A 80 24.13 0.60 6.57
CA ASP A 80 25.59 0.59 6.36
C ASP A 80 26.01 -0.07 5.04
N LYS A 81 25.16 0.02 4.01
CA LYS A 81 25.40 -0.53 2.67
C LYS A 81 25.58 -2.06 2.65
N ILE A 82 24.89 -2.80 3.53
CA ILE A 82 24.96 -4.27 3.58
C ILE A 82 24.55 -4.96 2.26
N ASN A 83 23.68 -4.33 1.47
CA ASN A 83 23.21 -4.88 0.20
C ASN A 83 24.23 -4.63 -0.92
N ARG A 84 24.25 -5.51 -1.93
CA ARG A 84 25.16 -5.34 -3.07
C ARG A 84 24.65 -4.23 -4.00
N ALA A 85 25.24 -3.04 -3.89
CA ALA A 85 24.85 -1.85 -4.66
C ALA A 85 24.79 -2.11 -6.18
N GLU A 86 25.77 -2.86 -6.70
CA GLU A 86 25.90 -3.26 -8.11
C GLU A 86 24.70 -4.06 -8.64
N ILE A 87 23.91 -4.66 -7.74
CA ILE A 87 22.72 -5.44 -8.07
C ILE A 87 21.46 -4.66 -7.66
N LEU A 88 21.49 -4.02 -6.49
CA LEU A 88 20.36 -3.28 -5.92
C LEU A 88 19.88 -2.15 -6.86
N PHE A 89 20.78 -1.26 -7.27
CA PHE A 89 20.41 -0.08 -8.03
C PHE A 89 19.96 -0.38 -9.47
N PRO A 90 20.55 -1.36 -10.18
CA PRO A 90 19.93 -1.86 -11.42
C PRO A 90 18.52 -2.40 -11.23
N GLY A 91 18.26 -3.12 -10.13
CA GLY A 91 16.91 -3.56 -9.78
C GLY A 91 15.93 -2.39 -9.58
N VAL A 92 16.35 -1.33 -8.88
CA VAL A 92 15.59 -0.07 -8.76
C VAL A 92 15.37 0.58 -10.13
N GLY A 93 16.37 0.54 -11.02
CA GLY A 93 16.26 1.02 -12.40
C GLY A 93 15.23 0.23 -13.23
N CYS A 94 15.21 -1.09 -13.12
CA CYS A 94 14.18 -1.93 -13.73
C CYS A 94 12.78 -1.56 -13.21
N PHE A 95 12.68 -1.29 -11.91
CA PHE A 95 11.44 -0.82 -11.30
C PHE A 95 10.99 0.50 -11.92
N LEU A 96 11.89 1.48 -12.07
CA LEU A 96 11.62 2.78 -12.74
C LEU A 96 11.09 2.61 -14.17
N ILE A 97 11.65 1.68 -14.94
CA ILE A 97 11.16 1.36 -16.28
C ILE A 97 9.74 0.78 -16.22
N ALA A 98 9.47 -0.13 -15.28
CA ALA A 98 8.14 -0.69 -15.09
C ALA A 98 7.09 0.40 -14.78
N VAL A 99 7.44 1.45 -14.04
CA VAL A 99 6.56 2.61 -13.76
C VAL A 99 6.22 3.39 -15.01
N CYS A 100 7.23 3.65 -15.85
CA CYS A 100 7.02 4.36 -17.10
C CYS A 100 6.07 3.57 -18.01
N LEU A 101 6.25 2.25 -18.05
CA LEU A 101 5.33 1.34 -18.74
C LEU A 101 3.94 1.37 -18.11
N GLY A 102 3.81 1.33 -16.79
CA GLY A 102 2.53 1.42 -16.09
C GLY A 102 1.79 2.74 -16.31
N SER A 103 2.51 3.85 -16.37
CA SER A 103 1.97 5.16 -16.73
C SER A 103 1.47 5.16 -18.18
N ALA A 104 2.19 4.52 -19.09
CA ALA A 104 1.75 4.33 -20.47
C ALA A 104 0.53 3.39 -20.57
N VAL A 105 0.48 2.32 -19.77
CA VAL A 105 -0.69 1.43 -19.64
C VAL A 105 -1.91 2.24 -19.20
N HIS A 106 -1.78 3.08 -18.17
CA HIS A 106 -2.87 3.92 -17.68
C HIS A 106 -3.37 4.87 -18.77
N SER A 107 -2.46 5.62 -19.41
CA SER A 107 -2.82 6.58 -20.46
C SER A 107 -3.49 5.87 -21.65
N SER A 108 -3.02 4.69 -22.03
CA SER A 108 -3.61 3.89 -23.11
C SER A 108 -5.01 3.38 -22.72
N ASN A 109 -5.18 2.86 -21.51
CA ASN A 109 -6.48 2.37 -21.02
C ASN A 109 -7.51 3.51 -20.83
N ALA A 110 -7.07 4.67 -20.36
CA ALA A 110 -7.93 5.86 -20.24
C ALA A 110 -8.46 6.32 -21.62
N ALA A 111 -7.59 6.29 -22.65
CA ALA A 111 -7.99 6.57 -24.02
C ALA A 111 -9.00 5.52 -24.55
N ASP A 112 -8.76 4.23 -24.28
CA ASP A 112 -9.68 3.14 -24.64
C ASP A 112 -11.06 3.34 -23.97
N ASN A 113 -11.09 3.68 -22.68
CA ASN A 113 -12.34 3.93 -21.94
C ASN A 113 -13.09 5.15 -22.45
N LYS A 114 -12.39 6.25 -22.76
CA LYS A 114 -12.99 7.44 -23.39
C LYS A 114 -13.58 7.10 -24.77
N ALA A 115 -12.91 6.28 -25.57
CA ALA A 115 -13.42 5.84 -26.86
C ALA A 115 -14.69 4.98 -26.73
N LYS A 116 -14.73 4.06 -25.75
CA LYS A 116 -15.92 3.24 -25.44
C LYS A 116 -17.12 4.13 -25.09
N LEU A 117 -16.93 5.09 -24.18
CA LEU A 117 -18.00 6.02 -23.74
C LEU A 117 -18.47 6.94 -24.86
N ASN A 118 -17.56 7.45 -25.69
CA ASN A 118 -17.93 8.29 -26.84
C ASN A 118 -18.74 7.51 -27.88
N LYS A 119 -18.42 6.22 -28.09
CA LYS A 119 -19.20 5.35 -28.99
C LYS A 119 -20.62 5.15 -28.47
N LEU A 120 -20.78 4.95 -27.17
CA LEU A 120 -22.10 4.86 -26.52
C LEU A 120 -22.91 6.16 -26.71
N ARG A 121 -22.29 7.31 -26.44
CA ARG A 121 -22.93 8.63 -26.59
C ARG A 121 -23.37 8.89 -28.03
N LYS A 122 -22.54 8.52 -29.01
CA LYS A 122 -22.86 8.64 -30.45
C LYS A 122 -23.93 7.66 -30.92
N ALA A 123 -24.08 6.51 -30.25
CA ALA A 123 -25.08 5.50 -30.57
C ALA A 123 -26.51 5.87 -30.10
N GLY A 124 -26.73 7.09 -29.59
CA GLY A 124 -28.07 7.61 -29.34
C GLY A 124 -28.63 7.40 -27.93
N TYR A 125 -27.84 6.91 -26.96
CA TYR A 125 -28.21 7.00 -25.55
C TYR A 125 -27.94 8.43 -25.04
N SER A 126 -28.88 9.32 -25.38
CA SER A 126 -29.10 10.57 -24.66
C SER A 126 -29.31 10.25 -23.18
N SER A 127 -28.61 10.96 -22.31
CA SER A 127 -28.82 11.00 -20.86
C SER A 127 -30.18 11.61 -20.52
N ALA A 128 -31.25 10.93 -20.92
CA ALA A 128 -32.64 11.27 -20.68
C ALA A 128 -33.41 10.03 -20.24
N SER A 129 -33.09 9.51 -19.06
CA SER A 129 -33.99 8.64 -18.32
C SER A 129 -33.78 8.82 -16.81
N LYS A 130 -34.59 9.76 -16.29
CA LYS A 130 -35.19 9.78 -14.94
C LYS A 130 -34.28 10.14 -13.77
N GLU A 131 -34.28 11.44 -13.47
CA GLU A 131 -34.68 11.89 -12.13
C GLU A 131 -36.03 11.23 -11.74
N ALA A 132 -36.15 10.91 -10.45
CA ALA A 132 -37.29 10.31 -9.75
C ALA A 132 -37.44 8.78 -9.82
N THR A 133 -36.82 8.10 -8.83
CA THR A 133 -37.52 7.06 -8.04
C THR A 133 -37.07 7.10 -6.58
N THR A 134 -37.97 7.64 -5.77
CA THR A 134 -38.34 7.37 -4.36
C THR A 134 -37.47 6.44 -3.50
N ASN A 135 -37.19 6.91 -2.29
CA ASN A 135 -36.72 6.17 -1.11
C ASN A 135 -37.44 4.82 -0.90
N LYS A 136 -36.83 3.70 -1.29
CA LYS A 136 -36.88 2.39 -0.62
C LYS A 136 -35.97 1.41 -1.37
N GLU A 137 -35.45 0.41 -0.64
CA GLU A 137 -34.47 -0.62 -1.04
C GLU A 137 -33.00 -0.21 -0.86
N LEU A 138 -32.63 -0.20 0.41
CA LEU A 138 -31.26 -0.29 0.92
C LEU A 138 -31.06 -1.75 1.37
N GLU A 139 -31.14 -2.70 0.44
CA GLU A 139 -30.82 -4.11 0.68
C GLU A 139 -29.93 -4.64 -0.46
N ASP A 140 -28.78 -5.21 -0.06
CA ASP A 140 -27.75 -5.92 -0.83
C ASP A 140 -27.26 -5.34 -2.18
N LEU A 141 -26.19 -4.55 -2.11
CA LEU A 141 -25.47 -3.98 -3.26
C LEU A 141 -24.50 -4.96 -3.96
N GLU A 142 -24.31 -6.19 -3.48
CA GLU A 142 -23.42 -7.17 -4.14
C GLU A 142 -24.13 -8.09 -5.15
N ASN A 143 -25.45 -8.20 -5.12
CA ASN A 143 -26.20 -8.95 -6.14
C ASN A 143 -27.57 -8.31 -6.42
N GLY A 144 -27.61 -7.38 -7.37
CA GLY A 144 -28.87 -6.91 -7.95
C GLY A 144 -29.61 -8.07 -8.62
N ASN A 145 -30.70 -8.50 -8.02
CA ASN A 145 -31.57 -9.58 -8.48
C ASN A 145 -32.67 -9.04 -9.42
N GLY A 146 -32.26 -8.26 -10.43
CA GLY A 146 -33.16 -7.71 -11.46
C GLY A 146 -32.77 -8.20 -12.85
N THR A 147 -33.75 -8.66 -13.61
CA THR A 147 -33.70 -9.22 -14.97
C THR A 147 -33.24 -8.24 -16.06
N THR A 148 -32.09 -7.62 -15.87
CA THR A 148 -31.36 -6.87 -16.92
C THR A 148 -30.04 -7.61 -17.13
N GLU A 149 -29.70 -8.01 -18.36
CA GLU A 149 -28.39 -8.62 -18.65
C GLU A 149 -27.29 -7.76 -18.00
N LYS A 150 -26.57 -8.30 -16.99
CA LYS A 150 -25.47 -7.59 -16.32
C LYS A 150 -24.51 -7.08 -17.41
N ALA A 151 -24.24 -5.77 -17.42
CA ALA A 151 -23.40 -5.16 -18.45
C ALA A 151 -22.03 -5.86 -18.48
N LYS A 152 -21.58 -6.27 -19.67
CA LYS A 152 -20.34 -7.04 -19.81
C LYS A 152 -19.13 -6.18 -19.44
N ALA A 153 -18.30 -6.65 -18.52
CA ALA A 153 -17.09 -5.94 -18.09
C ALA A 153 -16.25 -5.42 -19.27
N GLY A 154 -15.89 -4.14 -19.20
CA GLY A 154 -15.16 -3.44 -20.26
C GLY A 154 -16.04 -2.83 -21.37
N THR A 155 -17.38 -2.84 -21.26
CA THR A 155 -18.28 -2.00 -22.09
C THR A 155 -18.48 -0.62 -21.50
N ALA A 156 -19.00 0.31 -22.30
CA ALA A 156 -19.40 1.63 -21.83
C ALA A 156 -20.56 1.56 -20.82
N ASP A 157 -21.55 0.70 -21.06
CA ASP A 157 -22.67 0.49 -20.12
C ASP A 157 -22.19 0.01 -18.76
N PHE A 158 -21.21 -0.90 -18.74
CA PHE A 158 -20.59 -1.38 -17.51
C PHE A 158 -19.86 -0.25 -16.77
N LEU A 159 -19.18 0.66 -17.47
CA LEU A 159 -18.52 1.81 -16.85
C LEU A 159 -19.51 2.79 -16.23
N VAL A 160 -20.67 3.01 -16.86
CA VAL A 160 -21.75 3.86 -16.32
C VAL A 160 -22.41 3.20 -15.10
N GLU A 161 -22.72 1.90 -15.20
CA GLU A 161 -23.28 1.13 -14.07
C GLU A 161 -22.30 1.11 -12.89
N LEU A 162 -21.02 0.92 -13.15
CA LEU A 162 -19.96 0.96 -12.14
C LEU A 162 -19.87 2.34 -11.48
N GLU A 163 -19.91 3.43 -12.24
CA GLU A 163 -19.93 4.79 -11.70
C GLU A 163 -21.13 5.01 -10.77
N ASN A 164 -22.32 4.52 -11.16
CA ASN A 164 -23.52 4.65 -10.35
C ASN A 164 -23.43 3.89 -9.02
N ARG A 165 -22.75 2.73 -8.99
CA ARG A 165 -22.57 1.91 -7.79
C ARG A 165 -21.43 2.37 -6.86
N ARG A 166 -20.41 3.05 -7.39
CA ARG A 166 -19.26 3.51 -6.59
C ARG A 166 -19.66 4.50 -5.51
N ALA A 167 -19.08 4.34 -4.32
CA ALA A 167 -19.25 5.30 -3.22
C ALA A 167 -18.59 6.66 -3.54
N ILE A 168 -17.40 6.64 -4.14
CA ILE A 168 -16.70 7.85 -4.60
C ILE A 168 -17.00 8.04 -6.07
N LYS A 169 -17.72 9.13 -6.40
CA LYS A 169 -17.96 9.54 -7.79
C LYS A 169 -16.72 10.18 -8.38
N VAL A 170 -16.30 9.69 -9.54
CA VAL A 170 -15.07 10.09 -10.22
C VAL A 170 -15.31 10.65 -11.62
N PHE A 171 -16.49 10.42 -12.21
CA PHE A 171 -16.87 11.06 -13.47
C PHE A 171 -16.86 12.58 -13.32
N GLY A 172 -16.20 13.26 -14.27
CA GLY A 172 -16.04 14.71 -14.26
C GLY A 172 -14.96 15.24 -13.30
N LYS A 173 -14.38 14.40 -12.43
CA LYS A 173 -13.23 14.80 -11.59
C LYS A 173 -11.93 14.66 -12.39
N SER A 174 -10.96 15.52 -12.08
CA SER A 174 -9.65 15.50 -12.75
C SER A 174 -8.82 14.29 -12.31
N THR A 175 -8.25 13.56 -13.27
CA THR A 175 -7.29 12.47 -13.02
C THR A 175 -6.07 12.94 -12.21
N PHE A 176 -5.74 14.24 -12.28
CA PHE A 176 -4.66 14.85 -11.50
C PHE A 176 -4.88 14.72 -9.98
N ILE A 177 -6.14 14.81 -9.52
CA ILE A 177 -6.45 14.63 -8.09
C ILE A 177 -6.06 13.23 -7.64
N GLY A 178 -6.46 12.22 -8.41
CA GLY A 178 -6.09 10.82 -8.14
C GLY A 178 -4.57 10.63 -8.12
N LEU A 179 -3.86 11.12 -9.14
CA LEU A 179 -2.40 11.03 -9.23
C LEU A 179 -1.69 11.76 -8.07
N ALA A 180 -2.20 12.91 -7.63
CA ALA A 180 -1.64 13.63 -6.49
C ALA A 180 -1.79 12.84 -5.18
N ILE A 181 -2.95 12.22 -4.96
CA ILE A 181 -3.19 11.33 -3.81
C ILE A 181 -2.26 10.11 -3.89
N THR A 182 -2.11 9.49 -5.07
CA THR A 182 -1.19 8.38 -5.29
C THR A 182 0.26 8.76 -4.99
N PHE A 183 0.70 9.93 -5.45
CA PHE A 183 2.05 10.42 -5.18
C PHE A 183 2.28 10.63 -3.68
N PHE A 184 1.34 11.30 -3.00
CA PHE A 184 1.39 11.47 -1.55
C PHE A 184 1.47 10.12 -0.81
N ALA A 185 0.63 9.16 -1.20
CA ALA A 185 0.65 7.81 -0.63
C ALA A 185 2.00 7.11 -0.83
N GLY A 186 2.60 7.23 -2.01
CA GLY A 186 3.92 6.68 -2.30
C GLY A 186 5.03 7.31 -1.45
N VAL A 187 4.99 8.63 -1.24
CA VAL A 187 5.93 9.31 -0.34
C VAL A 187 5.76 8.79 1.09
N CYS A 188 4.53 8.70 1.59
CA CYS A 188 4.24 8.12 2.89
C CYS A 188 4.80 6.68 3.03
N PHE A 189 4.57 5.82 2.04
CA PHE A 189 5.11 4.46 2.03
C PHE A 189 6.63 4.39 1.92
N SER A 190 7.27 5.35 1.26
CA SER A 190 8.74 5.37 1.19
C SER A 190 9.43 5.68 2.51
N LEU A 191 8.70 6.20 3.51
CA LEU A 191 9.29 6.69 4.76
C LEU A 191 9.05 5.75 5.96
N PHE A 192 8.05 4.87 5.93
CA PHE A 192 7.72 4.07 7.12
C PHE A 192 8.84 3.10 7.50
N SER A 193 9.43 2.44 6.52
CA SER A 193 10.47 1.45 6.75
C SER A 193 11.82 2.08 7.12
N PRO A 194 12.29 3.17 6.48
CA PRO A 194 13.43 3.94 7.00
C PRO A 194 13.24 4.45 8.43
N ALA A 195 12.05 4.94 8.78
CA ALA A 195 11.75 5.33 10.16
C ALA A 195 11.82 4.12 11.12
N PHE A 196 11.30 2.96 10.71
CA PHE A 196 11.39 1.74 11.50
C PHE A 196 12.83 1.22 11.65
N ASN A 197 13.63 1.32 10.59
CA ASN A 197 15.05 1.00 10.58
C ASN A 197 15.78 1.87 11.62
N LEU A 198 15.58 3.18 11.60
CA LEU A 198 16.13 4.10 12.61
C LEU A 198 15.71 3.74 14.03
N ALA A 199 14.44 3.37 14.23
CA ALA A 199 13.94 2.98 15.54
C ALA A 199 14.68 1.77 16.12
N THR A 200 15.01 0.79 15.28
CA THR A 200 15.58 -0.50 15.71
C THR A 200 17.11 -0.55 15.61
N ASN A 201 17.71 0.30 14.78
CA ASN A 201 19.16 0.27 14.51
C ASN A 201 19.89 1.51 15.00
N ASP A 202 19.20 2.60 15.33
CA ASP A 202 19.73 3.86 15.85
C ASP A 202 20.97 4.37 15.09
N GLN A 203 20.86 4.39 13.75
CA GLN A 203 21.97 4.74 12.87
C GLN A 203 22.35 6.22 12.90
N TRP A 204 21.50 7.05 13.50
CA TRP A 204 21.78 8.45 13.77
C TRP A 204 22.31 8.71 15.18
N HIS A 205 22.58 7.66 15.96
CA HIS A 205 23.11 7.76 17.33
C HIS A 205 22.28 8.71 18.21
N THR A 206 20.96 8.55 18.16
CA THR A 206 20.01 9.40 18.89
C THR A 206 19.78 8.93 20.31
N LEU A 207 20.08 7.67 20.62
CA LEU A 207 20.01 7.13 21.97
C LEU A 207 21.21 7.59 22.82
N LYS A 208 20.97 7.76 24.12
CA LYS A 208 22.03 8.05 25.09
C LYS A 208 22.98 6.87 25.22
N GLU A 209 24.24 7.13 25.57
CA GLU A 209 25.23 6.08 25.83
C GLU A 209 24.72 5.07 26.86
N GLY A 210 24.85 3.78 26.54
CA GLY A 210 24.40 2.68 27.39
C GLY A 210 22.91 2.32 27.26
N VAL A 211 22.09 3.10 26.54
CA VAL A 211 20.70 2.71 26.24
C VAL A 211 20.70 1.72 25.06
N PRO A 212 20.17 0.51 25.24
CA PRO A 212 20.14 -0.50 24.19
C PRO A 212 19.10 -0.16 23.11
N LYS A 213 19.41 -0.54 21.87
CA LYS A 213 18.51 -0.38 20.71
C LYS A 213 17.20 -1.15 20.91
N LEU A 214 16.09 -0.63 20.38
CA LEU A 214 14.82 -1.34 20.46
C LEU A 214 14.88 -2.66 19.71
N VAL A 215 14.43 -3.74 20.35
CA VAL A 215 14.16 -4.99 19.64
C VAL A 215 12.96 -4.80 18.70
N VAL A 216 12.90 -5.58 17.62
CA VAL A 216 11.87 -5.47 16.58
C VAL A 216 10.46 -5.49 17.16
N TYR A 217 10.22 -6.35 18.14
CA TYR A 217 8.90 -6.51 18.75
C TYR A 217 8.46 -5.25 19.50
N THR A 218 9.38 -4.60 20.22
CA THR A 218 9.11 -3.34 20.94
C THR A 218 8.84 -2.21 19.97
N ALA A 219 9.66 -2.07 18.92
CA ALA A 219 9.44 -1.07 17.88
C ALA A 219 8.11 -1.32 17.15
N PHE A 220 7.80 -2.57 16.82
CA PHE A 220 6.55 -2.94 16.14
C PHE A 220 5.30 -2.69 17.00
N PHE A 221 5.42 -2.83 18.32
CA PHE A 221 4.36 -2.46 19.26
C PHE A 221 4.05 -0.95 19.18
N TYR A 222 5.05 -0.08 19.34
CA TYR A 222 4.84 1.37 19.27
C TYR A 222 4.38 1.85 17.90
N PHE A 223 4.94 1.26 16.84
CA PHE A 223 4.47 1.44 15.47
C PHE A 223 2.97 1.12 15.36
N SER A 224 2.54 -0.06 15.83
CA SER A 224 1.14 -0.50 15.75
C SER A 224 0.19 0.36 16.60
N VAL A 225 0.63 0.78 17.79
CA VAL A 225 -0.13 1.70 18.65
C VAL A 225 -0.38 3.03 17.93
N SER A 226 0.65 3.59 17.28
CA SER A 226 0.50 4.84 16.53
C SER A 226 -0.44 4.68 15.33
N CYS A 227 -0.37 3.55 14.60
CA CYS A 227 -1.31 3.23 13.53
C CYS A 227 -2.75 3.20 14.05
N PHE A 228 -2.98 2.51 15.18
CA PHE A 228 -4.29 2.37 15.79
C PHE A 228 -4.86 3.72 16.22
N VAL A 229 -4.07 4.54 16.93
CA VAL A 229 -4.48 5.87 17.39
C VAL A 229 -4.82 6.77 16.20
N LEU A 230 -3.95 6.83 15.18
CA LEU A 230 -4.21 7.66 14.01
C LEU A 230 -5.44 7.19 13.23
N ALA A 231 -5.57 5.88 13.02
CA ALA A 231 -6.72 5.30 12.35
C ALA A 231 -8.03 5.62 13.09
N LEU A 232 -8.04 5.52 14.42
CA LEU A 232 -9.20 5.86 15.25
C LEU A 232 -9.58 7.34 15.10
N VAL A 233 -8.59 8.24 15.20
CA VAL A 233 -8.82 9.69 15.06
C VAL A 233 -9.34 10.05 13.67
N LEU A 234 -8.71 9.52 12.61
CA LEU A 234 -9.12 9.80 11.23
C LEU A 234 -10.49 9.20 10.89
N ASN A 235 -10.78 7.97 11.32
CA ASN A 235 -12.10 7.36 11.11
C ASN A 235 -13.21 8.18 11.78
N ILE A 236 -13.02 8.56 13.06
CA ILE A 236 -14.01 9.42 13.76
C ILE A 236 -14.16 10.76 13.03
N THR A 237 -13.05 11.36 12.60
CA THR A 237 -13.08 12.64 11.88
C THR A 237 -13.86 12.52 10.57
N PHE A 238 -13.63 11.48 9.78
CA PHE A 238 -14.29 11.28 8.49
C PHE A 238 -15.76 10.86 8.58
N LEU A 239 -16.19 10.27 9.71
CA LEU A 239 -17.62 10.05 9.94
C LEU A 239 -18.39 11.38 9.95
N TYR A 240 -17.84 12.42 10.59
CA TYR A 240 -18.50 13.72 10.72
C TYR A 240 -18.11 14.73 9.64
N ARG A 241 -16.88 14.63 9.12
CA ARG A 241 -16.31 15.49 8.08
C ARG A 241 -15.77 14.62 6.94
N PRO A 242 -16.65 13.97 6.17
CA PRO A 242 -16.26 13.16 5.04
C PRO A 242 -15.54 13.97 3.96
N VAL A 243 -14.64 13.32 3.24
CA VAL A 243 -13.90 13.90 2.11
C VAL A 243 -14.56 13.42 0.80
N LEU A 244 -14.38 14.16 -0.30
CA LEU A 244 -14.83 13.80 -1.66
C LEU A 244 -16.35 13.68 -1.83
N ASP A 245 -17.11 14.54 -1.15
CA ASP A 245 -18.57 14.64 -1.28
C ASP A 245 -19.32 13.39 -0.79
N LEU A 246 -18.68 12.58 0.05
CA LEU A 246 -19.33 11.45 0.71
C LEU A 246 -20.36 11.95 1.75
N PRO A 247 -21.46 11.22 1.97
CA PRO A 247 -22.48 11.61 2.94
C PRO A 247 -21.93 11.55 4.37
N ARG A 248 -22.38 12.50 5.21
CA ARG A 248 -22.06 12.48 6.65
C ARG A 248 -22.71 11.26 7.31
N SER A 249 -22.01 10.70 8.29
CA SER A 249 -22.49 9.58 9.09
C SER A 249 -22.45 9.93 10.58
N SER A 250 -22.73 8.94 11.42
CA SER A 250 -22.65 9.05 12.88
C SER A 250 -21.96 7.82 13.47
N PHE A 251 -21.41 7.96 14.67
CA PHE A 251 -20.79 6.85 15.37
C PHE A 251 -21.75 5.68 15.63
N LYS A 252 -23.04 5.98 15.88
CA LYS A 252 -24.09 4.95 16.04
C LYS A 252 -24.32 4.18 14.75
N ALA A 253 -24.41 4.88 13.62
CA ALA A 253 -24.57 4.26 12.31
C ALA A 253 -23.36 3.37 11.98
N TYR A 254 -22.15 3.86 12.27
CA TYR A 254 -20.93 3.06 12.17
C TYR A 254 -21.08 1.76 12.97
N LEU A 255 -21.32 1.81 14.28
CA LEU A 255 -21.37 0.59 15.10
C LEU A 255 -22.43 -0.43 14.66
N ASN A 256 -23.58 0.04 14.14
CA ASN A 256 -24.67 -0.82 13.71
C ASN A 256 -24.45 -1.47 12.34
N ASP A 257 -23.62 -0.89 11.47
CA ASP A 257 -23.32 -1.47 10.15
C ASP A 257 -22.26 -2.56 10.26
N TRP A 258 -22.60 -3.77 9.81
CA TRP A 258 -21.72 -4.93 9.81
C TRP A 258 -21.47 -5.49 8.41
N ASN A 259 -22.03 -4.88 7.37
CA ASN A 259 -21.83 -5.36 6.02
C ASN A 259 -20.37 -5.14 5.58
N GLY A 260 -19.69 -6.19 5.13
CA GLY A 260 -18.28 -6.11 4.69
C GLY A 260 -17.23 -5.96 5.81
N ARG A 261 -17.61 -5.83 7.09
CA ARG A 261 -16.64 -5.64 8.19
C ARG A 261 -15.65 -6.79 8.38
N GLY A 262 -16.10 -8.03 8.14
CA GLY A 262 -15.23 -9.20 8.21
C GLY A 262 -14.03 -9.08 7.26
N TRP A 263 -14.26 -8.56 6.03
CA TRP A 263 -13.21 -8.30 5.06
C TRP A 263 -12.27 -7.18 5.50
N ALA A 264 -12.79 -6.12 6.14
CA ALA A 264 -11.96 -5.05 6.68
C ALA A 264 -11.03 -5.55 7.81
N PHE A 265 -11.55 -6.38 8.72
CA PHE A 265 -10.74 -6.99 9.78
C PHE A 265 -9.69 -7.94 9.22
N LEU A 266 -10.06 -8.79 8.26
CA LEU A 266 -9.12 -9.70 7.62
C LEU A 266 -8.01 -8.95 6.88
N ALA A 267 -8.35 -7.89 6.14
CA ALA A 267 -7.38 -7.04 5.45
C ALA A 267 -6.42 -6.36 6.45
N GLY A 268 -6.94 -5.83 7.55
CA GLY A 268 -6.14 -5.24 8.63
C GLY A 268 -5.20 -6.25 9.29
N LEU A 269 -5.69 -7.46 9.56
CA LEU A 269 -4.90 -8.56 10.13
C LEU A 269 -3.77 -8.97 9.18
N LEU A 270 -4.08 -9.21 7.90
CA LEU A 270 -3.08 -9.59 6.90
C LEU A 270 -2.04 -8.49 6.67
N CYS A 271 -2.47 -7.22 6.67
CA CYS A 271 -1.56 -6.08 6.57
C CYS A 271 -0.62 -6.00 7.78
N GLY A 272 -1.17 -6.08 9.00
CA GLY A 272 -0.37 -6.07 10.23
C GLY A 272 0.61 -7.24 10.31
N PHE A 273 0.15 -8.45 9.97
CA PHE A 273 1.00 -9.64 9.93
C PHE A 273 2.11 -9.52 8.88
N GLY A 274 1.80 -9.05 7.68
CA GLY A 274 2.77 -8.81 6.61
C GLY A 274 3.84 -7.80 7.01
N ASN A 275 3.44 -6.66 7.62
CA ASN A 275 4.39 -5.67 8.13
C ASN A 275 5.30 -6.25 9.21
N GLY A 276 4.76 -7.07 10.12
CA GLY A 276 5.55 -7.77 11.13
C GLY A 276 6.64 -8.66 10.50
N LEU A 277 6.27 -9.47 9.51
CA LEU A 277 7.22 -10.30 8.76
C LEU A 277 8.25 -9.46 7.99
N GLN A 278 7.82 -8.36 7.36
CA GLN A 278 8.71 -7.44 6.64
C GLN A 278 9.76 -6.85 7.58
N PHE A 279 9.40 -6.41 8.78
CA PHE A 279 10.35 -5.82 9.73
C PHE A 279 11.31 -6.86 10.33
N MET A 280 10.84 -8.09 10.60
CA MET A 280 11.71 -9.18 11.03
C MET A 280 12.70 -9.56 9.92
N GLY A 281 12.23 -9.67 8.68
CA GLY A 281 13.08 -9.88 7.51
C GLY A 281 14.07 -8.74 7.30
N GLY A 282 13.64 -7.49 7.48
CA GLY A 282 14.47 -6.30 7.39
C GLY A 282 15.61 -6.30 8.41
N GLN A 283 15.35 -6.71 9.66
CA GLN A 283 16.43 -6.88 10.64
C GLN A 283 17.43 -7.99 10.26
N ALA A 284 16.95 -9.09 9.69
CA ALA A 284 17.78 -10.25 9.39
C ALA A 284 18.59 -10.10 8.08
N ALA A 285 18.02 -9.45 7.05
CA ALA A 285 18.55 -9.41 5.69
C ALA A 285 18.70 -7.98 5.11
N GLY A 286 18.42 -6.95 5.92
CA GLY A 286 18.41 -5.55 5.51
C GLY A 286 17.05 -5.04 5.10
N TYR A 287 16.71 -3.84 5.58
CA TYR A 287 15.46 -3.16 5.26
C TYR A 287 15.39 -2.73 3.79
N ALA A 288 16.53 -2.42 3.16
CA ALA A 288 16.54 -2.09 1.73
C ALA A 288 16.06 -3.29 0.88
N ALA A 289 16.60 -4.49 1.14
CA ALA A 289 16.12 -5.69 0.45
C ALA A 289 14.67 -6.04 0.83
N ALA A 290 14.30 -5.94 2.12
CA ALA A 290 12.94 -6.24 2.57
C ALA A 290 11.88 -5.33 1.92
N ASP A 291 12.16 -4.02 1.78
CA ASP A 291 11.28 -3.08 1.09
C ASP A 291 11.24 -3.32 -0.42
N ALA A 292 12.39 -3.67 -1.02
CA ALA A 292 12.52 -3.82 -2.45
C ALA A 292 11.74 -5.02 -3.01
N VAL A 293 11.41 -6.01 -2.19
CA VAL A 293 10.68 -7.23 -2.60
C VAL A 293 9.15 -6.99 -2.65
N GLN A 294 8.68 -5.75 -2.67
CA GLN A 294 7.27 -5.42 -2.84
C GLN A 294 6.70 -5.95 -4.16
N ALA A 295 6.11 -7.15 -4.11
CA ALA A 295 5.37 -7.77 -5.21
C ALA A 295 3.93 -7.22 -5.34
N LEU A 296 3.58 -6.16 -4.59
CA LEU A 296 2.27 -5.51 -4.64
C LEU A 296 1.85 -5.15 -6.08
N PRO A 297 2.70 -4.59 -6.95
CA PRO A 297 2.32 -4.30 -8.34
C PRO A 297 1.92 -5.54 -9.14
N LEU A 298 2.60 -6.67 -8.91
CA LEU A 298 2.32 -7.93 -9.60
C LEU A 298 0.98 -8.53 -9.14
N VAL A 299 0.79 -8.64 -7.83
CA VAL A 299 -0.42 -9.23 -7.24
C VAL A 299 -1.64 -8.35 -7.53
N SER A 300 -1.52 -7.03 -7.35
CA SER A 300 -2.60 -6.08 -7.64
C SER A 300 -2.98 -6.07 -9.11
N THR A 301 -2.00 -6.03 -10.02
CA THR A 301 -2.29 -6.05 -11.46
C THR A 301 -2.91 -7.37 -11.88
N PHE A 302 -2.49 -8.50 -11.29
CA PHE A 302 -3.11 -9.80 -11.52
C PHE A 302 -4.61 -9.80 -11.14
N TRP A 303 -4.94 -9.33 -9.93
CA TRP A 303 -6.33 -9.19 -9.48
C TRP A 303 -7.12 -8.16 -10.33
N GLY A 304 -6.49 -7.04 -10.69
CA GLY A 304 -7.05 -5.99 -11.55
C GLY A 304 -7.45 -6.52 -12.93
N ILE A 305 -6.64 -7.41 -13.52
CA ILE A 305 -6.93 -8.06 -14.79
C ILE A 305 -8.00 -9.14 -14.63
N LEU A 306 -7.84 -10.06 -13.68
CA LEU A 306 -8.66 -11.28 -13.61
C LEU A 306 -10.03 -11.07 -12.96
N LEU A 307 -10.09 -10.42 -11.81
CA LEU A 307 -11.35 -10.20 -11.10
C LEU A 307 -12.06 -8.95 -11.57
N PHE A 308 -11.35 -7.82 -11.61
CA PHE A 308 -11.97 -6.52 -11.85
C PHE A 308 -12.09 -6.17 -13.33
N GLY A 309 -11.38 -6.90 -14.20
CA GLY A 309 -11.42 -6.69 -15.63
C GLY A 309 -11.03 -5.27 -16.05
N GLU A 310 -10.12 -4.62 -15.31
CA GLU A 310 -9.70 -3.21 -15.50
C GLU A 310 -9.27 -2.92 -16.95
N TYR A 311 -8.73 -3.94 -17.61
CA TYR A 311 -8.20 -3.87 -18.97
C TYR A 311 -9.04 -4.65 -20.00
N ARG A 312 -10.22 -5.16 -19.62
CA ARG A 312 -11.03 -6.00 -20.53
C ARG A 312 -11.51 -5.18 -21.73
N ARG A 313 -11.34 -5.74 -22.93
CA ARG A 313 -11.66 -5.08 -24.22
C ARG A 313 -10.87 -3.79 -24.46
N SER A 314 -9.65 -3.73 -23.93
CA SER A 314 -8.71 -2.66 -24.27
C SER A 314 -8.01 -2.94 -25.60
N SER A 315 -7.34 -1.94 -26.13
CA SER A 315 -6.58 -2.06 -27.37
C SER A 315 -5.41 -3.04 -27.24
N ARG A 316 -4.95 -3.58 -28.38
CA ARG A 316 -3.73 -4.41 -28.42
C ARG A 316 -2.52 -3.69 -27.82
N ARG A 317 -2.42 -2.37 -28.02
CA ARG A 317 -1.38 -1.53 -27.43
C ARG A 317 -1.39 -1.59 -25.90
N THR A 318 -2.56 -1.46 -25.28
CA THR A 318 -2.72 -1.54 -23.82
C THR A 318 -2.24 -2.90 -23.29
N TYR A 319 -2.58 -4.00 -23.96
CA TYR A 319 -2.13 -5.33 -23.56
C TYR A 319 -0.62 -5.55 -23.72
N ILE A 320 0.00 -5.03 -24.78
CA ILE A 320 1.46 -5.11 -24.96
C ILE A 320 2.16 -4.34 -23.84
N LEU A 321 1.74 -3.10 -23.56
CA LEU A 321 2.31 -2.28 -22.49
C LEU A 321 2.16 -2.96 -21.13
N LEU A 322 1.01 -3.59 -20.87
CA LEU A 322 0.72 -4.30 -19.63
C LEU A 322 1.61 -5.52 -19.45
N GLY A 323 1.79 -6.32 -20.51
CA GLY A 323 2.71 -7.46 -20.51
C GLY A 323 4.17 -7.03 -20.28
N SER A 324 4.62 -5.97 -20.97
CA SER A 324 5.97 -5.42 -20.78
C SER A 324 6.20 -4.88 -19.36
N MET A 325 5.20 -4.19 -18.79
CA MET A 325 5.24 -3.70 -17.42
C MET A 325 5.43 -4.85 -16.42
N LEU A 326 4.58 -5.88 -16.51
CA LEU A 326 4.64 -7.04 -15.62
C LEU A 326 5.96 -7.80 -15.74
N PHE A 327 6.46 -7.98 -16.96
CA PHE A 327 7.76 -8.61 -17.19
C PHE A 327 8.89 -7.82 -16.50
N MET A 328 8.90 -6.50 -16.64
CA MET A 328 9.92 -5.67 -15.99
C MET A 328 9.82 -5.69 -14.46
N PHE A 329 8.62 -5.79 -13.89
CA PHE A 329 8.47 -6.01 -12.44
C PHE A 329 9.05 -7.33 -11.96
N ILE A 330 8.84 -8.42 -12.71
CA ILE A 330 9.41 -9.73 -12.36
C ILE A 330 10.94 -9.65 -12.37
N VAL A 331 11.53 -9.04 -13.40
CA VAL A 331 12.98 -8.83 -13.50
C VAL A 331 13.47 -7.96 -12.33
N ALA A 332 12.79 -6.85 -12.04
CA ALA A 332 13.15 -5.96 -10.93
C ALA A 332 13.17 -6.70 -9.59
N VAL A 333 12.10 -7.41 -9.26
CA VAL A 333 11.99 -8.18 -8.00
C VAL A 333 13.08 -9.24 -7.90
N ALA A 334 13.34 -9.99 -8.99
CA ALA A 334 14.39 -11.02 -9.01
C ALA A 334 15.79 -10.43 -8.75
N VAL A 335 16.11 -9.30 -9.39
CA VAL A 335 17.38 -8.59 -9.20
C VAL A 335 17.48 -8.02 -7.78
N LEU A 336 16.42 -7.41 -7.26
CA LEU A 336 16.38 -6.85 -5.90
C LEU A 336 16.55 -7.94 -4.84
N MET A 337 15.89 -9.08 -4.99
CA MET A 337 16.11 -10.25 -4.13
C MET A 337 17.58 -10.71 -4.17
N ALA A 338 18.19 -10.79 -5.35
CA ALA A 338 19.59 -11.17 -5.49
C ALA A 338 20.55 -10.17 -4.81
N SER A 339 20.14 -8.93 -4.55
CA SER A 339 20.97 -7.93 -3.88
C SER A 339 21.05 -8.09 -2.35
N SER A 340 20.22 -8.95 -1.74
CA SER A 340 20.15 -9.13 -0.29
C SER A 340 21.49 -9.54 0.32
N GLY A 341 21.90 -8.86 1.38
CA GLY A 341 23.05 -9.21 2.21
C GLY A 341 22.61 -9.71 3.60
N HIS A 342 23.54 -10.20 4.40
CA HIS A 342 23.28 -10.55 5.80
C HIS A 342 24.12 -9.66 6.72
N ARG A 343 23.51 -9.19 7.82
CA ARG A 343 24.25 -8.53 8.90
C ARG A 343 25.17 -9.54 9.58
N LYS A 344 26.43 -9.13 9.80
CA LYS A 344 27.45 -9.92 10.50
C LYS A 344 27.30 -9.83 12.01
#